data_AF-A0A961BGQ3-F1
#
_entry.id   AF-A0A961BGQ3-F1
#
_cell.length_a   1.000
_cell.length_b   1.000
_cell.length_c   1.000
_cell.angle_alpha   90.00
_cell.angle_beta   90.00
_cell.angle_gamma   90.00
#
_symmetry.space_group_name_H-M   'P 1'
#
loop_
_entity.id
_entity.type
_entity.pdbx_description
1 polymer ?
#
loop_
_entity_poly.entity_id
_entity_poly.type
_entity_poly.pdbx_seq_one_letter_code
_entity_poly.pdbx_strand_id
1 'polypeptide(L)'
;MKTSIAVSILIAALLSAVQPMSAQTPEAAARRSAIESFYPVMIQANKDGNYAQARSLCQKAIEWEPQNWLHYYNLACIEALAGDPDAAFAALTQANLKGFADTEGLNSDSDLVSLRMDARFQNIMFQTAQNAINQKGAQANTTPTQTPGPKAPAAAKPKFDPNRRLTPAAPAGKPAPSLSSGTGQATAPAAANLSASGPVGLYFMTRYWLATRSLERAIWYFSPDGMAYENPTGDFSAASLSATASDQGQFHLEGKNLVFTRTKGKNTGKQDSSEYDPQPEGGFYWNTGSFIPVKALTSARSIVGKWQGGFSVIGAAVARTLDLHADGSFNLSGGATISAESDGSVARAGSSGQISQGTWDVSGYFMTLTGSDGKSRRSVAFPFGDGANSVNPDKFYFDGIMWSPLK
;
A
#
# COMPACT_ATOMS: atom_id res chain seq x y z
N MET A 1 -79.98 8.91 35.75
CA MET A 1 -79.81 10.09 36.62
C MET A 1 -78.37 10.57 36.48
N LYS A 2 -78.19 11.84 36.10
CA LYS A 2 -76.97 12.68 36.22
C LYS A 2 -75.78 12.31 35.31
N THR A 3 -75.65 13.01 34.16
CA THR A 3 -74.69 14.13 33.86
C THR A 3 -73.34 13.60 33.37
N SER A 4 -72.61 14.17 32.40
CA SER A 4 -72.75 15.20 31.38
C SER A 4 -71.33 15.35 30.76
N ILE A 5 -71.21 15.86 29.52
CA ILE A 5 -70.01 16.59 28.99
C ILE A 5 -68.79 15.68 28.66
N ALA A 6 -68.01 15.82 27.59
CA ALA A 6 -67.86 16.78 26.50
C ALA A 6 -67.27 16.07 25.28
N VAL A 7 -67.67 16.56 24.09
CA VAL A 7 -66.85 16.50 22.88
C VAL A 7 -65.74 17.52 23.05
N SER A 8 -64.48 17.06 23.02
CA SER A 8 -63.31 17.93 22.85
C SER A 8 -62.43 17.36 21.74
N ILE A 9 -62.39 18.12 20.65
CA ILE A 9 -61.42 18.04 19.57
C ILE A 9 -60.03 18.19 20.19
N LEU A 10 -59.15 17.22 19.98
CA LEU A 10 -57.72 17.45 20.12
C LEU A 10 -57.00 17.00 18.85
N ILE A 11 -56.65 18.02 18.06
CA ILE A 11 -55.64 17.96 17.01
C ILE A 11 -54.33 17.57 17.69
N ALA A 12 -53.91 16.32 17.55
CA ALA A 12 -52.55 15.91 17.86
C ALA A 12 -51.80 15.81 16.53
N ALA A 13 -50.95 16.82 16.31
CA ALA A 13 -50.12 17.00 15.15
C ALA A 13 -49.35 15.73 14.78
N LEU A 14 -49.23 15.49 13.47
CA LEU A 14 -48.16 14.69 12.89
C LEU A 14 -46.82 15.25 13.40
N LEU A 15 -46.23 14.60 14.40
CA LEU A 15 -44.78 14.52 14.48
C LEU A 15 -44.40 13.19 13.85
N SER A 16 -44.04 13.25 12.58
CA SER A 16 -43.05 12.33 12.03
C SER A 16 -41.89 12.34 13.01
N ALA A 17 -41.74 11.28 13.80
CA ALA A 17 -40.52 11.06 14.55
C ALA A 17 -39.42 10.80 13.52
N VAL A 18 -38.83 11.89 13.02
CA VAL A 18 -37.49 11.86 12.45
C VAL A 18 -36.62 11.44 13.62
N GLN A 19 -36.37 10.14 13.75
CA GLN A 19 -35.41 9.66 14.71
C GLN A 19 -34.08 10.33 14.38
N PRO A 20 -33.44 11.05 15.32
CA PRO A 20 -32.13 11.58 15.07
C PRO A 20 -31.18 10.40 14.82
N MET A 21 -30.49 10.43 13.68
CA MET A 21 -29.27 9.66 13.50
C MET A 21 -28.31 9.97 14.65
N SER A 22 -27.81 8.91 15.29
CA SER A 22 -26.80 8.86 16.35
C SER A 22 -27.28 8.90 17.81
N ALA A 23 -27.38 7.70 18.38
CA ALA A 23 -26.65 7.31 19.59
C ALA A 23 -26.60 5.78 19.62
N GLN A 24 -25.47 5.17 19.30
CA GLN A 24 -25.29 3.73 19.53
C GLN A 24 -25.44 3.48 21.04
N THR A 25 -26.28 2.53 21.44
CA THR A 25 -26.42 2.20 22.87
C THR A 25 -25.07 1.74 23.43
N PRO A 26 -24.76 1.99 24.72
CA PRO A 26 -23.51 1.52 25.33
C PRO A 26 -23.27 0.02 25.13
N GLU A 27 -24.34 -0.77 25.08
CA GLU A 27 -24.32 -2.20 24.79
C GLU A 27 -23.95 -2.51 23.32
N ALA A 28 -24.45 -1.75 22.35
CA ALA A 28 -24.09 -1.91 20.93
C ALA A 28 -22.64 -1.49 20.66
N ALA A 29 -22.17 -0.44 21.33
CA ALA A 29 -20.75 -0.03 21.26
C ALA A 29 -19.83 -1.06 21.92
N ALA A 30 -20.23 -1.62 23.07
CA ALA A 30 -19.50 -2.71 23.72
C ALA A 30 -19.44 -3.98 22.85
N ARG A 31 -20.55 -4.36 22.18
CA ARG A 31 -20.55 -5.46 21.21
C ARG A 31 -19.62 -5.20 20.03
N ARG A 32 -19.63 -3.98 19.47
CA ARG A 32 -18.73 -3.58 18.38
C ARG A 32 -17.26 -3.74 18.78
N SER A 33 -16.89 -3.18 19.93
CA SER A 33 -15.53 -3.26 20.47
C SER A 33 -15.12 -4.71 20.76
N ALA A 34 -16.04 -5.54 21.26
CA ALA A 34 -15.80 -6.96 21.44
C ALA A 34 -15.57 -7.69 20.10
N ILE A 35 -16.36 -7.41 19.06
CA ILE A 35 -16.17 -7.97 17.71
C ILE A 35 -14.79 -7.56 17.15
N GLU A 36 -14.41 -6.29 17.28
CA GLU A 36 -13.11 -5.80 16.84
C GLU A 36 -11.95 -6.54 17.54
N SER A 37 -12.11 -6.88 18.82
CA SER A 37 -11.13 -7.66 19.57
C SER A 37 -11.00 -9.12 19.11
N PHE A 38 -12.02 -9.67 18.43
CA PHE A 38 -11.95 -11.04 17.91
C PHE A 38 -10.97 -11.16 16.75
N TYR A 39 -10.86 -10.14 15.89
CA TYR A 39 -10.04 -10.20 14.66
C TYR A 39 -8.57 -10.56 14.87
N PRO A 40 -7.80 -9.91 15.77
CA PRO A 40 -6.42 -10.32 16.00
C PRO A 40 -6.31 -11.77 16.49
N VAL A 41 -7.27 -12.24 17.29
CA VAL A 41 -7.30 -13.62 17.79
C VAL A 41 -7.67 -14.61 16.68
N MET A 42 -8.63 -14.26 15.81
CA MET A 42 -9.00 -15.05 14.63
C MET A 42 -7.83 -15.19 13.65
N ILE A 43 -7.12 -14.08 13.37
CA ILE A 43 -5.94 -14.09 12.49
C ILE A 43 -4.84 -14.97 13.08
N GLN A 44 -4.60 -14.88 14.40
CA GLN A 44 -3.60 -15.71 15.05
C GLN A 44 -4.00 -17.19 15.04
N ALA A 45 -5.26 -17.50 15.37
CA ALA A 45 -5.78 -18.87 15.33
C ALA A 45 -5.69 -19.48 13.91
N ASN A 46 -5.92 -18.71 12.85
CA ASN A 46 -5.72 -19.17 11.47
C ASN A 46 -4.26 -19.51 11.18
N LYS A 47 -3.31 -18.67 11.61
CA LYS A 47 -1.87 -18.91 11.44
C LYS A 47 -1.41 -20.17 12.18
N ASP A 48 -1.99 -20.42 13.34
CA ASP A 48 -1.66 -21.57 14.19
C ASP A 48 -2.38 -22.84 13.73
N GLY A 49 -3.19 -22.77 12.67
CA GLY A 49 -4.03 -23.89 12.19
C GLY A 49 -5.17 -24.25 13.15
N ASN A 50 -5.44 -23.42 14.16
CA ASN A 50 -6.53 -23.61 15.12
C ASN A 50 -7.85 -23.07 14.54
N TYR A 51 -8.30 -23.68 13.45
CA TYR A 51 -9.50 -23.26 12.73
C TYR A 51 -10.78 -23.38 13.57
N ALA A 52 -10.81 -24.29 14.55
CA ALA A 52 -11.95 -24.43 15.47
C ALA A 52 -12.16 -23.17 16.33
N GLN A 53 -11.07 -22.58 16.84
CA GLN A 53 -11.13 -21.33 17.60
C GLN A 53 -11.50 -20.15 16.71
N ALA A 54 -10.88 -20.02 15.53
CA ALA A 54 -11.19 -18.96 14.58
C ALA A 54 -12.67 -19.00 14.15
N ARG A 55 -13.18 -20.20 13.84
CA ARG A 55 -14.58 -20.44 13.47
C ARG A 55 -15.55 -20.03 14.56
N SER A 56 -15.29 -20.38 15.82
CA SER A 56 -16.14 -20.01 16.96
C SER A 56 -16.25 -18.49 17.15
N LEU A 57 -15.13 -17.78 17.06
CA LEU A 57 -15.09 -16.31 17.15
C LEU A 57 -15.84 -15.65 15.98
N CYS A 58 -15.68 -16.19 14.77
CA CYS A 58 -16.36 -15.69 13.59
C CYS A 58 -17.88 -15.91 13.66
N GLN A 59 -18.31 -17.10 14.11
CA GLN A 59 -19.73 -17.40 14.36
C GLN A 59 -20.33 -16.46 15.42
N LYS A 60 -19.58 -16.14 16.48
CA LYS A 60 -20.03 -15.16 17.48
C LYS A 60 -20.23 -13.77 16.89
N ALA A 61 -19.34 -13.34 15.99
CA ALA A 61 -19.50 -12.07 15.27
C ALA A 61 -20.74 -12.09 14.36
N ILE A 62 -21.02 -13.20 13.68
CA ILE A 62 -22.23 -13.39 12.86
C ILE A 62 -23.51 -13.34 13.71
N GLU A 63 -23.54 -13.95 14.90
CA GLU A 63 -24.69 -13.89 15.81
C GLU A 63 -25.03 -12.44 16.19
N TRP A 64 -24.02 -11.60 16.39
CA TRP A 64 -24.19 -10.21 16.82
C TRP A 64 -24.40 -9.24 15.66
N GLU A 65 -23.86 -9.52 14.49
CA GLU A 65 -23.99 -8.70 13.27
C GLU A 65 -24.36 -9.55 12.03
N PRO A 66 -25.56 -10.15 11.98
CA PRO A 66 -25.94 -11.12 10.94
C PRO A 66 -26.12 -10.54 9.54
N GLN A 67 -26.06 -9.21 9.38
CA GLN A 67 -26.13 -8.54 8.08
C GLN A 67 -24.76 -8.05 7.59
N ASN A 68 -23.70 -8.19 8.40
CA ASN A 68 -22.38 -7.74 8.02
C ASN A 68 -21.68 -8.82 7.19
N TRP A 69 -21.53 -8.56 5.88
CA TRP A 69 -20.91 -9.50 4.94
C TRP A 69 -19.47 -9.89 5.32
N LEU A 70 -18.76 -9.03 6.05
CA LEU A 70 -17.37 -9.24 6.43
C LEU A 70 -17.21 -10.49 7.31
N HIS A 71 -18.15 -10.77 8.20
CA HIS A 71 -18.07 -11.95 9.07
C HIS A 71 -18.23 -13.25 8.26
N TYR A 72 -19.13 -13.25 7.28
CA TYR A 72 -19.30 -14.40 6.39
C TYR A 72 -18.10 -14.60 5.45
N TYR A 73 -17.48 -13.51 4.98
CA TYR A 73 -16.25 -13.60 4.19
C TYR A 73 -15.10 -14.21 5.00
N ASN A 74 -14.87 -13.74 6.23
CA ASN A 74 -13.84 -14.31 7.10
C ASN A 74 -14.12 -15.77 7.46
N LEU A 75 -15.38 -16.15 7.65
CA LEU A 75 -15.75 -17.56 7.83
C LEU A 75 -15.35 -18.39 6.61
N ALA A 76 -15.58 -17.89 5.40
CA ALA A 76 -15.15 -18.59 4.19
C ALA A 76 -13.63 -18.81 4.12
N CYS A 77 -12.83 -17.80 4.48
CA CYS A 77 -11.37 -17.93 4.55
C CYS A 77 -10.96 -19.01 5.57
N ILE A 78 -11.59 -19.04 6.74
CA ILE A 78 -11.34 -20.06 7.78
C ILE A 78 -11.68 -21.46 7.27
N GLU A 79 -12.84 -21.66 6.64
CA GLU A 79 -13.26 -22.97 6.13
C GLU A 79 -12.38 -23.45 4.96
N ALA A 80 -11.96 -22.53 4.09
CA ALA A 80 -11.06 -22.84 2.99
C ALA A 80 -9.67 -23.28 3.49
N LEU A 81 -9.15 -22.64 4.55
CA LEU A 81 -7.92 -23.05 5.23
C LEU A 81 -8.09 -24.36 6.01
N ALA A 82 -9.27 -24.61 6.58
CA ALA A 82 -9.60 -25.85 7.25
C ALA A 82 -9.79 -27.04 6.31
N GLY A 83 -9.79 -26.80 4.99
CA GLY A 83 -9.97 -27.83 3.97
C GLY A 83 -11.42 -28.27 3.79
N ASP A 84 -12.40 -27.45 4.18
CA ASP A 84 -13.83 -27.67 3.96
C ASP A 84 -14.36 -26.72 2.87
N PRO A 85 -14.21 -27.09 1.58
CA PRO A 85 -14.64 -26.23 0.49
C PRO A 85 -16.17 -26.03 0.46
N ASP A 86 -16.96 -26.98 0.96
CA ASP A 86 -18.42 -26.88 0.95
C ASP A 86 -18.89 -25.82 1.96
N ALA A 87 -18.33 -25.84 3.17
CA ALA A 87 -18.59 -24.80 4.17
C ALA A 87 -18.06 -23.43 3.71
N ALA A 88 -16.90 -23.39 3.05
CA ALA A 88 -16.33 -22.16 2.52
C ALA A 88 -17.22 -21.51 1.44
N PHE A 89 -17.74 -22.30 0.49
CA PHE A 89 -18.66 -21.80 -0.53
C PHE A 89 -20.03 -21.40 0.04
N ALA A 90 -20.52 -22.10 1.07
CA ALA A 90 -21.74 -21.68 1.78
C ALA A 90 -21.56 -20.29 2.42
N ALA A 91 -20.41 -20.05 3.06
CA ALA A 91 -20.08 -18.77 3.66
C ALA A 91 -19.87 -17.65 2.62
N LEU A 92 -19.18 -17.91 1.49
CA LEU A 92 -19.05 -16.94 0.38
C LEU A 92 -20.41 -16.59 -0.24
N THR A 93 -21.31 -17.56 -0.36
CA THR A 93 -22.67 -17.32 -0.84
C THR A 93 -23.42 -16.38 0.10
N GLN A 94 -23.31 -16.58 1.43
CA GLN A 94 -23.89 -15.65 2.40
C GLN A 94 -23.25 -14.26 2.32
N ALA A 95 -21.92 -14.15 2.20
CA ALA A 95 -21.25 -12.86 2.03
C ALA A 95 -21.79 -12.09 0.80
N ASN A 96 -21.98 -12.77 -0.33
CA ASN A 96 -22.60 -12.19 -1.53
C ASN A 96 -24.07 -11.79 -1.30
N LEU A 97 -24.88 -12.62 -0.64
CA LEU A 97 -26.27 -12.27 -0.30
C LEU A 97 -26.36 -11.05 0.63
N LYS A 98 -25.31 -10.78 1.42
CA LYS A 98 -25.19 -9.61 2.31
C LYS A 98 -24.49 -8.40 1.66
N GLY A 99 -24.18 -8.48 0.36
CA GLY A 99 -23.68 -7.35 -0.42
C GLY A 99 -22.16 -7.24 -0.50
N PHE A 100 -21.41 -8.32 -0.24
CA PHE A 100 -19.99 -8.36 -0.59
C PHE A 100 -19.79 -8.11 -2.09
N ALA A 101 -18.86 -7.24 -2.44
CA ALA A 101 -18.70 -6.70 -3.79
C ALA A 101 -17.23 -6.56 -4.25
N ASP A 102 -16.27 -7.07 -3.47
CA ASP A 102 -14.84 -6.95 -3.79
C ASP A 102 -14.34 -8.17 -4.57
N THR A 103 -14.39 -8.07 -5.90
CA THR A 103 -13.90 -9.13 -6.79
C THR A 103 -12.37 -9.24 -6.79
N GLU A 104 -11.66 -8.16 -6.52
CA GLU A 104 -10.20 -8.15 -6.47
C GLU A 104 -9.71 -8.84 -5.20
N GLY A 105 -10.30 -8.51 -4.05
CA GLY A 105 -10.09 -9.20 -2.78
C GLY A 105 -10.40 -10.69 -2.90
N LEU A 106 -11.57 -11.06 -3.43
CA LEU A 106 -11.95 -12.46 -3.60
C LEU A 106 -10.95 -13.26 -4.47
N ASN A 107 -10.44 -12.66 -5.56
CA ASN A 107 -9.50 -13.32 -6.46
C ASN A 107 -8.04 -13.33 -5.94
N SER A 108 -7.67 -12.39 -5.07
CA SER A 108 -6.30 -12.26 -4.54
C SER A 108 -6.10 -12.89 -3.17
N ASP A 109 -7.17 -13.16 -2.42
CA ASP A 109 -7.13 -13.73 -1.07
C ASP A 109 -6.50 -15.14 -1.05
N SER A 110 -5.37 -15.26 -0.36
CA SER A 110 -4.60 -16.50 -0.24
C SER A 110 -5.36 -17.60 0.50
N ASP A 111 -6.25 -17.24 1.41
CA ASP A 111 -6.99 -18.20 2.22
C ASP A 111 -7.99 -18.97 1.35
N LEU A 112 -8.45 -18.36 0.26
CA LEU A 112 -9.38 -18.93 -0.70
C LEU A 112 -8.70 -19.63 -1.89
N VAL A 113 -7.36 -19.75 -1.89
CA VAL A 113 -6.61 -20.31 -3.03
C VAL A 113 -7.07 -21.72 -3.39
N SER A 114 -7.41 -22.54 -2.39
CA SER A 114 -7.90 -23.91 -2.56
C SER A 114 -9.23 -23.97 -3.32
N LEU A 115 -9.99 -22.88 -3.34
CA LEU A 115 -11.30 -22.79 -3.96
C LEU A 115 -11.24 -22.34 -5.43
N ARG A 116 -10.17 -21.68 -5.87
CA ARG A 116 -10.13 -20.98 -7.17
C ARG A 116 -10.30 -21.89 -8.40
N MET A 117 -9.91 -23.16 -8.26
CA MET A 117 -10.04 -24.17 -9.32
C MET A 117 -11.40 -24.88 -9.31
N ASP A 118 -12.22 -24.68 -8.28
CA ASP A 118 -13.57 -25.24 -8.18
C ASP A 118 -14.53 -24.42 -9.05
N ALA A 119 -15.39 -25.11 -9.82
CA ALA A 119 -16.33 -24.46 -10.73
C ALA A 119 -17.29 -23.50 -10.02
N ARG A 120 -17.59 -23.73 -8.73
CA ARG A 120 -18.44 -22.86 -7.91
C ARG A 120 -17.82 -21.47 -7.68
N PHE A 121 -16.49 -21.37 -7.73
CA PHE A 121 -15.77 -20.10 -7.53
C PHE A 121 -16.11 -19.06 -8.60
N GLN A 122 -16.31 -19.49 -9.84
CA GLN A 122 -16.72 -18.62 -10.94
C GLN A 122 -18.11 -18.02 -10.70
N ASN A 123 -19.03 -18.79 -10.09
CA ASN A 123 -20.35 -18.29 -9.72
C ASN A 123 -20.28 -17.29 -8.55
N ILE A 124 -19.39 -17.50 -7.56
CA ILE A 124 -19.15 -16.51 -6.51
C ILE A 124 -18.62 -15.20 -7.12
N MET A 125 -17.60 -15.27 -7.98
CA MET A 125 -17.03 -14.10 -8.67
C MET A 125 -18.09 -13.33 -9.48
N PHE A 126 -18.96 -14.04 -10.20
CA PHE A 126 -20.05 -13.43 -10.96
C PHE A 126 -21.06 -12.70 -10.06
N GLN A 127 -21.45 -13.30 -8.92
CA GLN A 127 -22.35 -12.67 -7.96
C GLN A 127 -21.71 -11.44 -7.29
N THR A 128 -20.44 -11.53 -6.90
CA THR A 128 -19.68 -10.41 -6.32
C THR A 128 -19.56 -9.24 -7.31
N ALA A 129 -19.31 -9.53 -8.60
CA ALA A 129 -19.30 -8.51 -9.65
C ALA A 129 -20.66 -7.83 -9.84
N GLN A 130 -21.76 -8.60 -9.80
CA GLN A 130 -23.12 -8.04 -9.87
C GLN A 130 -23.43 -7.13 -8.68
N ASN A 131 -23.01 -7.51 -7.47
CA ASN A 131 -23.14 -6.65 -6.30
C ASN A 131 -22.39 -5.33 -6.47
N ALA A 132 -21.18 -5.35 -7.01
CA ALA A 132 -20.39 -4.15 -7.30
C ALA A 132 -21.08 -3.23 -8.32
N ILE A 133 -21.71 -3.81 -9.35
CA ILE A 133 -22.51 -3.08 -10.35
C ILE A 133 -23.76 -2.48 -9.70
N ASN A 134 -24.50 -3.24 -8.90
CA ASN A 134 -25.71 -2.79 -8.23
C ASN A 134 -25.43 -1.65 -7.24
N GLN A 135 -24.29 -1.70 -6.53
CA GLN A 135 -23.85 -0.62 -5.66
C GLN A 135 -23.50 0.66 -6.44
N LYS A 136 -22.84 0.53 -7.60
CA LYS A 136 -22.57 1.67 -8.51
C LYS A 136 -23.84 2.25 -9.15
N GLY A 137 -24.81 1.39 -9.51
CA GLY A 137 -26.10 1.79 -10.08
C GLY A 137 -27.05 2.44 -9.07
N ALA A 138 -27.06 1.96 -7.82
CA ALA A 138 -27.82 2.58 -6.73
C ALA A 138 -27.31 3.99 -6.40
N GLN A 139 -25.99 4.22 -6.50
CA GLN A 139 -25.38 5.55 -6.33
C GLN A 139 -25.70 6.51 -7.49
N ALA A 140 -26.06 6.00 -8.68
CA ALA A 140 -26.42 6.82 -9.83
C ALA A 140 -27.90 7.29 -9.83
N ASN A 141 -28.82 6.55 -9.19
CA ASN A 141 -30.27 6.79 -9.23
C ASN A 141 -30.86 7.60 -8.04
N THR A 142 -30.04 8.08 -7.10
CA THR A 142 -30.52 8.80 -5.89
C THR A 142 -30.21 10.30 -5.85
N THR A 143 -30.07 10.99 -6.98
CA THR A 143 -29.72 12.43 -6.97
C THR A 143 -30.80 13.34 -7.56
N PRO A 144 -31.59 14.05 -6.72
CA PRO A 144 -32.07 15.39 -7.03
C PRO A 144 -31.07 16.45 -6.53
N THR A 145 -30.88 17.49 -7.35
CA THR A 145 -29.92 18.59 -7.21
C THR A 145 -30.24 19.57 -6.06
N GLN A 146 -29.19 20.02 -5.35
CA GLN A 146 -29.03 21.00 -4.25
C GLN A 146 -28.60 20.30 -2.93
N THR A 147 -27.46 20.55 -2.27
CA THR A 147 -26.45 21.63 -2.26
C THR A 147 -25.11 21.03 -1.76
N PRO A 148 -23.92 21.52 -2.17
CA PRO A 148 -22.65 20.94 -1.75
C PRO A 148 -22.22 21.36 -0.33
N GLY A 149 -21.89 20.37 0.53
CA GLY A 149 -21.10 20.55 1.76
C GLY A 149 -21.00 19.29 2.66
N PRO A 150 -19.82 18.90 3.20
CA PRO A 150 -18.46 19.11 2.72
C PRO A 150 -17.79 17.78 2.29
N LYS A 151 -17.54 17.64 0.98
CA LYS A 151 -16.27 17.12 0.50
C LYS A 151 -15.30 18.31 0.52
N ALA A 152 -14.07 18.16 1.02
CA ALA A 152 -13.03 19.14 0.71
C ALA A 152 -12.50 18.84 -0.72
N PRO A 153 -12.70 19.73 -1.70
CA PRO A 153 -12.25 19.53 -3.07
C PRO A 153 -10.90 20.20 -3.33
N ALA A 154 -10.12 19.56 -4.19
CA ALA A 154 -9.07 20.19 -4.98
C ALA A 154 -9.66 21.30 -5.88
N ALA A 155 -8.93 22.41 -6.01
CA ALA A 155 -9.23 23.49 -6.93
C ALA A 155 -9.16 23.03 -8.41
N ALA A 156 -10.19 23.34 -9.20
CA ALA A 156 -10.19 23.18 -10.65
C ALA A 156 -9.52 24.38 -11.33
N LYS A 157 -8.79 24.10 -12.43
CA LYS A 157 -8.12 25.07 -13.31
C LYS A 157 -9.13 25.79 -14.24
N PRO A 158 -8.88 27.06 -14.63
CA PRO A 158 -9.75 27.82 -15.53
C PRO A 158 -9.67 27.38 -17.00
N LYS A 159 -10.78 27.50 -17.74
CA LYS A 159 -10.89 27.24 -19.18
C LYS A 159 -10.11 28.28 -20.00
N PHE A 160 -9.39 27.82 -21.02
CA PHE A 160 -8.61 28.59 -21.97
C PHE A 160 -9.50 29.26 -23.02
N ASP A 161 -9.35 30.57 -23.21
CA ASP A 161 -9.90 31.34 -24.33
C ASP A 161 -8.79 31.54 -25.38
N PRO A 162 -8.93 30.97 -26.59
CA PRO A 162 -7.89 31.01 -27.61
C PRO A 162 -7.66 32.39 -28.25
N ASN A 163 -8.39 33.45 -27.88
CA ASN A 163 -8.28 34.77 -28.53
C ASN A 163 -7.79 35.93 -27.66
N ARG A 164 -7.28 35.68 -26.45
CA ARG A 164 -6.76 36.77 -25.60
C ARG A 164 -5.34 37.19 -26.01
N ARG A 165 -5.24 38.26 -26.81
CA ARG A 165 -3.98 38.95 -27.15
C ARG A 165 -3.20 39.36 -25.89
N LEU A 166 -1.94 38.94 -25.79
CA LEU A 166 -0.96 39.46 -24.84
C LEU A 166 -0.16 40.59 -25.48
N THR A 167 -0.19 41.78 -24.86
CA THR A 167 0.65 42.93 -25.21
C THR A 167 2.00 42.90 -24.47
N PRO A 168 3.04 43.59 -24.96
CA PRO A 168 4.43 43.19 -24.77
C PRO A 168 5.21 43.93 -23.68
N ALA A 169 6.13 43.16 -23.06
CA ALA A 169 7.53 43.44 -22.67
C ALA A 169 7.93 44.73 -21.90
N ALA A 170 8.83 44.53 -20.91
CA ALA A 170 10.23 45.04 -20.83
C ALA A 170 10.68 45.42 -19.40
N PRO A 171 11.99 45.53 -19.07
CA PRO A 171 13.14 44.75 -19.59
C PRO A 171 14.18 44.29 -18.51
N ALA A 172 14.93 43.26 -18.92
CA ALA A 172 16.37 42.99 -18.76
C ALA A 172 17.18 43.48 -17.53
N GLY A 173 17.74 42.50 -16.81
CA GLY A 173 19.08 42.58 -16.19
C GLY A 173 19.98 41.49 -16.79
N LYS A 174 21.17 41.86 -17.25
CA LYS A 174 22.09 41.10 -18.13
C LYS A 174 22.72 39.81 -17.52
N PRO A 175 23.27 38.91 -18.36
CA PRO A 175 23.77 37.58 -17.99
C PRO A 175 25.30 37.49 -17.84
N ALA A 176 25.80 36.51 -17.07
CA ALA A 176 27.03 35.72 -17.29
C ALA A 176 27.42 34.89 -16.04
N PRO A 177 28.26 33.83 -16.11
CA PRO A 177 28.64 32.99 -17.25
C PRO A 177 28.39 31.49 -16.99
N SER A 178 28.48 30.70 -18.06
CA SER A 178 28.63 29.24 -18.01
C SER A 178 29.88 28.85 -17.21
N LEU A 179 29.72 27.98 -16.23
CA LEU A 179 30.82 27.19 -15.66
C LEU A 179 30.53 25.70 -15.84
N SER A 180 31.32 25.12 -16.73
CA SER A 180 31.59 23.70 -16.82
C SER A 180 32.22 23.18 -15.53
N SER A 181 31.92 21.92 -15.22
CA SER A 181 32.72 20.93 -14.47
C SER A 181 32.99 21.14 -12.98
N GLY A 182 32.43 20.22 -12.18
CA GLY A 182 33.14 19.58 -11.07
C GLY A 182 32.76 20.05 -9.66
N THR A 183 31.81 19.37 -9.03
CA THR A 183 31.85 18.85 -7.64
C THR A 183 30.52 18.15 -7.35
N GLY A 184 30.59 16.92 -6.85
CA GLY A 184 29.45 16.01 -6.73
C GLY A 184 28.32 16.56 -5.87
N GLN A 185 27.25 17.00 -6.53
CA GLN A 185 25.98 17.31 -5.91
C GLN A 185 25.04 16.13 -6.20
N ALA A 186 24.52 15.49 -5.15
CA ALA A 186 23.68 14.30 -5.27
C ALA A 186 22.50 14.55 -6.22
N THR A 187 22.52 13.95 -7.40
CA THR A 187 21.39 13.97 -8.34
C THR A 187 20.29 13.10 -7.77
N ALA A 188 19.24 13.72 -7.22
CA ALA A 188 18.04 13.00 -6.81
C ALA A 188 17.51 12.15 -7.99
N PRO A 189 16.98 10.94 -7.73
CA PRO A 189 16.39 10.14 -8.81
C PRO A 189 15.26 10.89 -9.50
N ALA A 190 15.09 10.64 -10.79
CA ALA A 190 13.94 11.12 -11.53
C ALA A 190 12.64 10.68 -10.84
N ALA A 191 11.65 11.57 -10.81
CA ALA A 191 10.32 11.23 -10.31
C ALA A 191 9.70 10.14 -11.19
N ALA A 192 8.94 9.23 -10.57
CA ALA A 192 8.24 8.18 -11.28
C ALA A 192 7.26 8.76 -12.30
N ASN A 193 7.37 8.32 -13.55
CA ASN A 193 6.48 8.68 -14.63
C ASN A 193 6.46 7.56 -15.68
N LEU A 194 5.28 7.30 -16.26
CA LEU A 194 5.15 6.39 -17.38
C LEU A 194 5.20 7.22 -18.67
N SER A 195 6.21 6.95 -19.50
CA SER A 195 6.39 7.63 -20.78
C SER A 195 6.04 6.71 -21.95
N ALA A 196 5.97 7.28 -23.16
CA ALA A 196 5.83 6.49 -24.38
C ALA A 196 7.00 5.52 -24.60
N SER A 197 8.16 5.76 -23.98
CA SER A 197 9.35 4.91 -24.07
C SER A 197 9.45 3.90 -22.92
N GLY A 198 8.45 3.83 -22.05
CA GLY A 198 8.45 2.97 -20.86
C GLY A 198 8.53 3.75 -19.55
N PRO A 199 8.74 3.03 -18.43
CA PRO A 199 8.78 3.63 -17.10
C PRO A 199 10.07 4.45 -16.93
N VAL A 200 9.96 5.57 -16.24
CA VAL A 200 11.09 6.39 -15.77
C VAL A 200 10.89 6.64 -14.27
N GLY A 201 11.98 6.68 -13.52
CA GLY A 201 12.01 7.00 -12.10
C GLY A 201 12.08 5.78 -11.19
N LEU A 202 11.78 6.01 -9.92
CA LEU A 202 11.95 5.03 -8.84
C LEU A 202 10.64 4.28 -8.55
N TYR A 203 10.69 2.97 -8.48
CA TYR A 203 9.55 2.09 -8.23
C TYR A 203 9.88 1.08 -7.14
N PHE A 204 8.88 0.72 -6.35
CA PHE A 204 8.94 -0.41 -5.44
C PHE A 204 8.23 -1.59 -6.09
N MET A 205 8.94 -2.69 -6.23
CA MET A 205 8.48 -3.90 -6.86
C MET A 205 8.12 -4.93 -5.80
N THR A 206 6.98 -5.59 -5.98
CA THR A 206 6.66 -6.85 -5.30
C THR A 206 6.37 -7.94 -6.32
N ARG A 207 6.93 -9.12 -6.11
CA ARG A 207 6.71 -10.30 -6.97
C ARG A 207 6.61 -11.54 -6.10
N TYR A 208 5.56 -12.32 -6.30
CA TYR A 208 5.40 -13.58 -5.59
C TYR A 208 5.87 -14.75 -6.45
N TRP A 209 6.84 -15.50 -5.93
CA TRP A 209 7.34 -16.71 -6.57
C TRP A 209 6.58 -17.93 -6.05
N LEU A 210 5.71 -18.48 -6.89
CA LEU A 210 4.89 -19.65 -6.54
C LEU A 210 5.73 -20.87 -6.18
N ALA A 211 6.84 -21.10 -6.91
CA ALA A 211 7.69 -22.27 -6.72
C ALA A 211 8.39 -22.30 -5.35
N THR A 212 8.86 -21.14 -4.89
CA THR A 212 9.59 -20.98 -3.62
C THR A 212 8.69 -20.46 -2.50
N ARG A 213 7.43 -20.13 -2.79
CA ARG A 213 6.47 -19.46 -1.90
C ARG A 213 7.05 -18.18 -1.27
N SER A 214 7.95 -17.52 -1.98
CA SER A 214 8.65 -16.33 -1.48
C SER A 214 8.10 -15.06 -2.11
N LEU A 215 8.04 -13.99 -1.32
CA LEU A 215 7.73 -12.66 -1.79
C LEU A 215 9.04 -11.90 -2.02
N GLU A 216 9.38 -11.70 -3.28
CA GLU A 216 10.45 -10.80 -3.70
C GLU A 216 10.00 -9.35 -3.53
N ARG A 217 10.91 -8.52 -3.04
CA ARG A 217 10.73 -7.07 -2.90
C ARG A 217 12.01 -6.39 -3.34
N ALA A 218 11.90 -5.38 -4.20
CA ALA A 218 13.07 -4.65 -4.68
C ALA A 218 12.71 -3.20 -5.01
N ILE A 219 13.70 -2.33 -4.93
CA ILE A 219 13.64 -0.99 -5.52
C ILE A 219 14.20 -1.07 -6.92
N TRP A 220 13.47 -0.51 -7.89
CA TRP A 220 13.92 -0.40 -9.27
C TRP A 220 14.00 1.06 -9.65
N TYR A 221 15.15 1.48 -10.18
CA TYR A 221 15.31 2.78 -10.81
C TYR A 221 15.43 2.61 -12.32
N PHE A 222 14.46 3.14 -13.06
CA PHE A 222 14.48 3.22 -14.52
C PHE A 222 14.95 4.62 -14.91
N SER A 223 16.20 4.74 -15.37
CA SER A 223 16.76 6.02 -15.72
C SER A 223 16.28 6.51 -17.10
N PRO A 224 16.24 7.83 -17.35
CA PRO A 224 15.78 8.39 -18.62
C PRO A 224 16.58 7.96 -19.86
N ASP A 225 17.80 7.47 -19.69
CA ASP A 225 18.68 6.96 -20.75
C ASP A 225 18.48 5.46 -21.05
N GLY A 226 17.44 4.83 -20.48
CA GLY A 226 17.07 3.45 -20.81
C GLY A 226 17.85 2.39 -20.03
N MET A 227 18.42 2.75 -18.87
CA MET A 227 19.03 1.79 -17.95
C MET A 227 18.11 1.51 -16.77
N ALA A 228 18.05 0.25 -16.32
CA ALA A 228 17.35 -0.11 -15.10
C ALA A 228 18.34 -0.67 -14.07
N TYR A 229 18.16 -0.26 -12.82
CA TYR A 229 19.02 -0.60 -11.69
C TYR A 229 18.16 -1.15 -10.55
N GLU A 230 18.49 -2.36 -10.11
CA GLU A 230 17.84 -2.99 -8.97
C GLU A 230 18.61 -2.68 -7.67
N ASN A 231 17.87 -2.31 -6.63
CA ASN A 231 18.35 -1.94 -5.30
C ASN A 231 19.59 -1.03 -5.30
N PRO A 232 19.62 0.08 -6.09
CA PRO A 232 20.73 1.00 -6.08
C PRO A 232 20.81 1.74 -4.73
N THR A 233 22.03 2.05 -4.31
CA THR A 233 22.30 2.87 -3.12
C THR A 233 23.26 4.02 -3.47
N GLY A 234 23.56 4.87 -2.49
CA GLY A 234 24.45 6.02 -2.68
C GLY A 234 23.73 7.25 -3.22
N ASP A 235 24.37 7.98 -4.13
CA ASP A 235 23.95 9.33 -4.55
C ASP A 235 23.22 9.40 -5.90
N PHE A 236 22.95 8.24 -6.51
CA PHE A 236 22.29 8.11 -7.82
C PHE A 236 23.02 8.79 -8.99
N SER A 237 24.31 9.13 -8.82
CA SER A 237 25.20 9.37 -9.96
C SER A 237 25.33 8.08 -10.79
N ALA A 238 25.61 8.20 -12.08
CA ALA A 238 25.83 7.03 -12.95
C ALA A 238 26.90 6.07 -12.39
N ALA A 239 27.95 6.61 -11.75
CA ALA A 239 28.98 5.84 -11.08
C ALA A 239 28.43 5.07 -9.87
N SER A 240 27.67 5.75 -8.99
CA SER A 240 27.06 5.12 -7.81
C SER A 240 26.02 4.06 -8.19
N LEU A 241 25.17 4.33 -9.18
CA LEU A 241 24.18 3.38 -9.68
C LEU A 241 24.86 2.09 -10.15
N SER A 242 25.87 2.24 -11.02
CA SER A 242 26.59 1.10 -11.60
C SER A 242 27.38 0.32 -10.54
N ALA A 243 27.99 1.01 -9.58
CA ALA A 243 28.74 0.38 -8.50
C ALA A 243 27.82 -0.41 -7.54
N THR A 244 26.70 0.20 -7.15
CA THR A 244 25.89 -0.29 -6.02
C THR A 244 24.76 -1.23 -6.41
N ALA A 245 24.19 -1.16 -7.62
CA ALA A 245 23.03 -1.98 -8.00
C ALA A 245 23.28 -3.51 -7.90
N SER A 246 22.24 -4.29 -7.57
CA SER A 246 22.27 -5.78 -7.53
C SER A 246 22.19 -6.41 -8.89
N ASP A 247 21.28 -5.88 -9.69
CA ASP A 247 21.08 -6.21 -11.08
C ASP A 247 21.06 -4.88 -11.84
N GLN A 248 21.54 -4.90 -13.06
CA GLN A 248 21.48 -3.73 -13.93
C GLN A 248 21.36 -4.17 -15.38
N GLY A 249 20.74 -3.36 -16.21
CA GLY A 249 20.58 -3.69 -17.62
C GLY A 249 19.96 -2.57 -18.43
N GLN A 250 19.96 -2.75 -19.75
CA GLN A 250 19.24 -1.87 -20.67
C GLN A 250 17.80 -2.31 -20.76
N PHE A 251 16.87 -1.36 -20.81
CA PHE A 251 15.47 -1.64 -21.08
C PHE A 251 14.94 -0.81 -22.25
N HIS A 252 13.94 -1.35 -22.94
CA HIS A 252 13.18 -0.65 -23.96
C HIS A 252 11.80 -1.30 -24.14
N LEU A 253 10.88 -0.58 -24.77
CA LEU A 253 9.62 -1.18 -25.21
C LEU A 253 9.77 -1.76 -26.61
N GLU A 254 9.35 -3.01 -26.79
CA GLU A 254 9.19 -3.67 -28.07
C GLU A 254 7.71 -4.05 -28.25
N GLY A 255 6.98 -3.23 -29.01
CA GLY A 255 5.52 -3.31 -29.05
C GLY A 255 4.91 -3.05 -27.68
N LYS A 256 4.19 -4.04 -27.14
CA LYS A 256 3.59 -3.98 -25.78
C LYS A 256 4.48 -4.58 -24.69
N ASN A 257 5.65 -5.10 -25.03
CA ASN A 257 6.52 -5.76 -24.08
C ASN A 257 7.61 -4.79 -23.60
N LEU A 258 7.86 -4.79 -22.29
CA LEU A 258 9.08 -4.22 -21.75
C LEU A 258 10.16 -5.29 -21.79
N VAL A 259 11.24 -4.99 -22.49
CA VAL A 259 12.40 -5.84 -22.66
C VAL A 259 13.49 -5.32 -21.72
N PHE A 260 14.11 -6.22 -20.96
CA PHE A 260 15.22 -5.91 -20.07
C PHE A 260 16.39 -6.87 -20.33
N THR A 261 17.51 -6.33 -20.78
CA THR A 261 18.75 -7.07 -21.06
C THR A 261 19.79 -6.79 -19.99
N ARG A 262 20.11 -7.80 -19.19
CA ARG A 262 21.02 -7.67 -18.05
C ARG A 262 22.47 -7.45 -18.48
N THR A 263 23.11 -6.45 -17.90
CA THR A 263 24.54 -6.14 -18.06
C THR A 263 25.35 -6.35 -16.78
N LYS A 264 24.71 -6.61 -15.63
CA LYS A 264 25.34 -7.00 -14.35
C LYS A 264 24.38 -7.85 -13.55
N GLY A 265 24.88 -8.82 -12.78
CA GLY A 265 24.08 -9.66 -11.88
C GLY A 265 24.16 -11.15 -12.25
N LYS A 266 23.43 -12.01 -11.52
CA LYS A 266 23.50 -13.49 -11.63
C LYS A 266 23.21 -14.04 -13.03
N ASN A 267 22.54 -13.26 -13.89
CA ASN A 267 22.11 -13.67 -15.24
C ASN A 267 22.56 -12.65 -16.31
N THR A 268 23.78 -12.13 -16.19
CA THR A 268 24.34 -11.18 -17.17
C THR A 268 24.27 -11.74 -18.59
N GLY A 269 23.80 -10.93 -19.54
CA GLY A 269 23.57 -11.30 -20.94
C GLY A 269 22.19 -11.89 -21.23
N LYS A 270 21.40 -12.28 -20.21
CA LYS A 270 20.03 -12.74 -20.42
C LYS A 270 19.06 -11.59 -20.59
N GLN A 271 18.05 -11.83 -21.41
CA GLN A 271 16.95 -10.92 -21.69
C GLN A 271 15.66 -11.47 -21.06
N ASP A 272 14.96 -10.62 -20.32
CA ASP A 272 13.57 -10.83 -19.94
C ASP A 272 12.67 -9.98 -20.83
N SER A 273 11.57 -10.55 -21.30
CA SER A 273 10.56 -9.84 -22.07
C SER A 273 9.19 -10.30 -21.61
N SER A 274 8.33 -9.34 -21.28
CA SER A 274 6.97 -9.59 -20.81
C SER A 274 6.11 -8.38 -21.12
N GLU A 275 4.80 -8.59 -21.16
CA GLU A 275 3.84 -7.50 -21.35
C GLU A 275 4.06 -6.42 -20.28
N TYR A 276 4.11 -5.18 -20.74
CA TYR A 276 4.17 -3.98 -19.93
C TYR A 276 2.75 -3.43 -19.83
N ASP A 277 2.21 -3.45 -18.62
CA ASP A 277 0.82 -3.08 -18.36
C ASP A 277 0.74 -1.87 -17.41
N PRO A 278 0.74 -0.63 -17.96
CA PRO A 278 0.53 0.60 -17.21
C PRO A 278 -0.74 0.58 -16.38
N GLN A 279 -0.62 0.91 -15.10
CA GLN A 279 -1.74 1.03 -14.17
C GLN A 279 -2.07 2.50 -13.88
N PRO A 280 -3.28 2.78 -13.36
CA PRO A 280 -3.59 4.08 -12.77
C PRO A 280 -2.54 4.52 -11.74
N GLU A 281 -2.49 5.83 -11.48
CA GLU A 281 -1.57 6.45 -10.50
C GLU A 281 -0.07 6.30 -10.81
N GLY A 282 0.29 5.81 -12.01
CA GLY A 282 1.67 5.75 -12.48
C GLY A 282 2.42 4.47 -12.10
N GLY A 283 1.73 3.43 -11.64
CA GLY A 283 2.31 2.08 -11.48
C GLY A 283 2.25 1.25 -12.77
N PHE A 284 2.79 0.04 -12.74
CA PHE A 284 2.67 -0.92 -13.86
C PHE A 284 2.88 -2.36 -13.40
N TYR A 285 2.40 -3.33 -14.19
CA TYR A 285 2.79 -4.73 -14.06
C TYR A 285 3.82 -5.11 -15.12
N TRP A 286 4.80 -5.91 -14.72
CA TRP A 286 5.77 -6.50 -15.65
C TRP A 286 6.41 -7.75 -15.06
N ASN A 287 6.52 -8.81 -15.88
CA ASN A 287 7.20 -10.05 -15.52
C ASN A 287 6.76 -10.57 -14.12
N THR A 288 5.45 -10.73 -13.94
CA THR A 288 4.80 -11.15 -12.66
C THR A 288 5.02 -10.23 -11.45
N GLY A 289 5.70 -9.10 -11.62
CA GLY A 289 5.90 -8.09 -10.59
C GLY A 289 4.91 -6.94 -10.71
N SER A 290 4.51 -6.40 -9.57
CA SER A 290 3.78 -5.13 -9.46
C SER A 290 4.77 -4.03 -9.07
N PHE A 291 4.82 -2.97 -9.87
CA PHE A 291 5.70 -1.82 -9.69
C PHE A 291 4.85 -0.61 -9.31
N ILE A 292 5.01 -0.14 -8.08
CA ILE A 292 4.36 1.09 -7.62
C ILE A 292 5.35 2.25 -7.62
N PRO A 293 4.92 3.47 -8.00
CA PRO A 293 5.80 4.63 -8.00
C PRO A 293 6.21 4.98 -6.57
N VAL A 294 7.51 5.17 -6.37
CA VAL A 294 8.05 5.65 -5.08
C VAL A 294 7.87 7.15 -4.99
N LYS A 295 7.39 7.63 -3.83
CA LYS A 295 7.25 9.06 -3.52
C LYS A 295 8.36 9.49 -2.57
N ALA A 296 8.92 10.68 -2.78
CA ALA A 296 9.91 11.25 -1.88
C ALA A 296 9.28 11.55 -0.50
N LEU A 297 10.09 11.46 0.55
CA LEU A 297 9.72 11.98 1.86
C LEU A 297 9.78 13.51 1.82
N THR A 298 8.68 14.16 2.21
CA THR A 298 8.56 15.63 2.13
C THR A 298 9.15 16.34 3.35
N SER A 299 9.36 15.64 4.47
CA SER A 299 9.96 16.19 5.69
C SER A 299 10.43 15.07 6.62
N ALA A 300 11.55 15.27 7.32
CA ALA A 300 11.98 14.38 8.41
C ALA A 300 10.87 14.21 9.46
N ARG A 301 10.12 15.27 9.79
CA ARG A 301 9.03 15.21 10.77
C ARG A 301 7.95 14.17 10.46
N SER A 302 7.79 13.78 9.18
CA SER A 302 6.77 12.81 8.76
C SER A 302 6.99 11.40 9.27
N ILE A 303 8.22 11.05 9.67
CA ILE A 303 8.57 9.69 10.12
C ILE A 303 9.15 9.67 11.54
N VAL A 304 9.04 10.79 12.27
CA VAL A 304 9.35 10.83 13.71
C VAL A 304 8.43 9.86 14.44
N GLY A 305 9.00 9.02 15.30
CA GLY A 305 8.26 8.04 16.08
C GLY A 305 9.01 6.73 16.26
N LYS A 306 8.33 5.80 16.93
CA LYS A 306 8.80 4.44 17.13
C LYS A 306 8.25 3.54 16.05
N TRP A 307 9.13 2.72 15.49
CA TRP A 307 8.82 1.84 14.38
C TRP A 307 9.32 0.45 14.69
N GLN A 308 8.56 -0.54 14.25
CA GLN A 308 8.97 -1.93 14.22
C GLN A 308 9.13 -2.39 12.78
N GLY A 309 10.23 -3.05 12.49
CA GLY A 309 10.54 -3.61 11.19
C GLY A 309 11.18 -4.97 11.36
N GLY A 310 11.32 -5.71 10.27
CA GLY A 310 11.97 -7.00 10.33
C GLY A 310 11.90 -7.77 9.03
N PHE A 311 12.68 -8.84 8.99
CA PHE A 311 12.69 -9.79 7.89
C PHE A 311 12.54 -11.20 8.42
N SER A 312 11.88 -12.04 7.63
CA SER A 312 11.88 -13.48 7.82
C SER A 312 13.01 -14.05 6.98
N VAL A 313 14.02 -14.63 7.63
CA VAL A 313 15.07 -15.42 6.97
C VAL A 313 14.92 -16.83 7.51
N ILE A 314 14.77 -17.82 6.63
CA ILE A 314 14.75 -19.28 6.90
C ILE A 314 14.61 -19.62 8.41
N GLY A 315 13.38 -19.58 8.93
CA GLY A 315 13.06 -20.03 10.29
C GLY A 315 13.31 -19.03 11.44
N ALA A 316 13.81 -17.81 11.19
CA ALA A 316 13.98 -16.77 12.21
C ALA A 316 13.44 -15.40 11.76
N ALA A 317 12.50 -14.86 12.54
CA ALA A 317 12.06 -13.48 12.39
C ALA A 317 13.04 -12.56 13.13
N VAL A 318 13.75 -11.69 12.41
CA VAL A 318 14.57 -10.65 13.04
C VAL A 318 13.71 -9.41 13.22
N ALA A 319 13.16 -9.24 14.43
CA ALA A 319 12.48 -8.01 14.82
C ALA A 319 13.51 -6.92 15.16
N ARG A 320 13.31 -5.73 14.58
CA ARG A 320 14.06 -4.52 14.87
C ARG A 320 13.10 -3.41 15.27
N THR A 321 13.55 -2.53 16.13
CA THR A 321 12.86 -1.28 16.43
C THR A 321 13.75 -0.11 16.07
N LEU A 322 13.16 0.90 15.45
CA LEU A 322 13.81 2.16 15.07
C LEU A 322 13.00 3.29 15.69
N ASP A 323 13.62 4.05 16.56
CA ASP A 323 13.05 5.22 17.21
C ASP A 323 13.70 6.47 16.62
N LEU A 324 12.92 7.27 15.89
CA LEU A 324 13.34 8.49 15.21
C LEU A 324 12.83 9.69 15.99
N HIS A 325 13.72 10.48 16.59
CA HIS A 325 13.36 11.60 17.45
C HIS A 325 13.29 12.92 16.66
N ALA A 326 12.44 13.84 17.11
CA ALA A 326 12.20 15.11 16.44
C ALA A 326 13.41 16.07 16.47
N ASP A 327 14.36 15.84 17.38
CA ASP A 327 15.63 16.58 17.48
C ASP A 327 16.69 16.08 16.48
N GLY A 328 16.35 15.09 15.66
CA GLY A 328 17.27 14.49 14.69
C GLY A 328 18.15 13.38 15.27
N SER A 329 17.92 12.95 16.52
CA SER A 329 18.56 11.75 17.06
C SER A 329 17.75 10.48 16.78
N PHE A 330 18.40 9.32 16.81
CA PHE A 330 17.72 8.03 16.68
C PHE A 330 18.31 6.93 17.54
N ASN A 331 17.50 5.90 17.78
CA ASN A 331 17.93 4.62 18.37
C ASN A 331 17.43 3.46 17.50
N LEU A 332 18.33 2.54 17.15
CA LEU A 332 18.04 1.31 16.41
C LEU A 332 18.41 0.11 17.29
N SER A 333 17.45 -0.73 17.61
CA SER A 333 17.66 -1.95 18.39
C SER A 333 17.08 -3.18 17.68
N GLY A 334 17.60 -4.38 17.97
CA GLY A 334 17.19 -5.64 17.33
C GLY A 334 18.37 -6.58 17.09
N GLY A 335 18.17 -7.88 17.35
CA GLY A 335 19.22 -8.89 17.43
C GLY A 335 19.54 -9.61 16.12
N ALA A 336 20.82 -9.96 15.99
CA ALA A 336 21.52 -10.77 14.99
C ALA A 336 21.81 -10.20 13.58
N THR A 337 23.09 -9.92 13.41
CA THR A 337 23.92 -10.10 12.21
C THR A 337 23.77 -11.52 11.66
N ILE A 338 23.43 -11.68 10.38
CA ILE A 338 23.67 -12.93 9.66
C ILE A 338 23.95 -12.62 8.18
N SER A 339 25.13 -12.99 7.72
CA SER A 339 25.52 -13.13 6.32
C SER A 339 25.07 -14.51 5.83
N ALA A 340 24.17 -14.58 4.85
CA ALA A 340 23.95 -15.79 4.08
C ALA A 340 23.38 -15.43 2.70
N GLU A 341 24.11 -15.80 1.65
CA GLU A 341 23.58 -15.90 0.30
C GLU A 341 22.66 -17.12 0.23
N SER A 342 21.35 -16.91 0.03
CA SER A 342 20.53 -17.86 -0.73
C SER A 342 19.28 -17.16 -1.29
N ASP A 343 19.18 -17.27 -2.62
CA ASP A 343 17.98 -17.26 -3.46
C ASP A 343 16.87 -16.25 -3.16
N GLY A 344 17.04 -15.06 -3.73
CA GLY A 344 15.93 -14.21 -4.20
C GLY A 344 15.25 -13.32 -3.16
N SER A 345 15.54 -13.49 -1.88
CA SER A 345 15.15 -12.54 -0.82
C SER A 345 16.36 -11.67 -0.48
N VAL A 346 16.82 -10.85 -1.43
CA VAL A 346 18.07 -10.09 -1.25
C VAL A 346 17.82 -8.87 -0.36
N ALA A 347 17.74 -9.08 0.95
CA ALA A 347 18.11 -8.06 1.90
C ALA A 347 19.64 -7.97 1.89
N ARG A 348 20.19 -6.95 1.23
CA ARG A 348 21.62 -6.67 1.32
C ARG A 348 21.93 -6.19 2.72
N ALA A 349 22.39 -7.11 3.56
CA ALA A 349 23.17 -6.78 4.73
C ALA A 349 24.50 -6.17 4.24
N GLY A 350 24.54 -4.85 4.15
CA GLY A 350 25.81 -4.14 4.29
C GLY A 350 26.32 -4.40 5.70
N SER A 351 27.28 -5.31 5.84
CA SER A 351 28.08 -5.45 7.05
C SER A 351 28.96 -4.20 7.20
N SER A 352 28.41 -3.11 7.72
CA SER A 352 29.21 -1.92 8.04
C SER A 352 28.63 -1.21 9.25
N GLY A 353 29.06 -1.65 10.44
CA GLY A 353 28.82 -0.99 11.72
C GLY A 353 27.35 -1.05 12.15
N GLN A 354 27.04 -1.70 13.27
CA GLN A 354 25.74 -1.51 13.90
C GLN A 354 25.65 -0.05 14.35
N ILE A 355 25.08 0.81 13.51
CA ILE A 355 24.69 2.13 13.94
C ILE A 355 23.42 1.94 14.78
N SER A 356 23.61 1.73 16.06
CA SER A 356 22.53 1.53 17.03
C SER A 356 21.98 2.84 17.58
N GLN A 357 22.72 3.94 17.46
CA GLN A 357 22.31 5.27 17.87
C GLN A 357 23.13 6.34 17.15
N GLY A 358 22.56 7.54 17.03
CA GLY A 358 23.25 8.69 16.44
C GLY A 358 22.26 9.72 15.94
N THR A 359 22.59 10.38 14.83
CA THR A 359 21.72 11.36 14.17
C THR A 359 21.16 10.84 12.86
N TRP A 360 20.04 11.40 12.43
CA TRP A 360 19.42 11.06 11.16
C TRP A 360 18.91 12.30 10.43
N ASP A 361 18.84 12.18 9.11
CA ASP A 361 18.30 13.22 8.24
C ASP A 361 17.59 12.60 7.03
N VAL A 362 16.67 13.34 6.44
CA VAL A 362 15.94 12.96 5.23
C VAL A 362 16.12 14.02 4.15
N SER A 363 16.51 13.59 2.96
CA SER A 363 16.66 14.43 1.78
C SER A 363 16.01 13.76 0.57
N GLY A 364 14.77 14.17 0.26
CA GLY A 364 14.00 13.64 -0.87
C GLY A 364 13.72 12.14 -0.73
N TYR A 365 14.37 11.32 -1.57
CA TYR A 365 14.23 9.86 -1.58
C TYR A 365 15.16 9.15 -0.61
N PHE A 366 15.94 9.88 0.18
CA PHE A 366 16.99 9.31 1.00
C PHE A 366 16.77 9.59 2.47
N MET A 367 17.07 8.59 3.28
CA MET A 367 17.33 8.77 4.71
C MET A 367 18.78 8.40 4.97
N THR A 368 19.44 9.20 5.81
CA THR A 368 20.82 8.95 6.27
C THR A 368 20.81 8.76 7.77
N LEU A 369 21.41 7.67 8.24
CA LEU A 369 21.70 7.42 9.65
C LEU A 369 23.20 7.61 9.88
N THR A 370 23.58 8.49 10.79
CA THR A 370 24.97 8.77 11.14
C THR A 370 25.21 8.35 12.58
N GLY A 371 26.11 7.40 12.78
CA GLY A 371 26.43 6.86 14.10
C GLY A 371 27.22 7.81 14.97
N SER A 372 27.22 7.53 16.27
CA SER A 372 28.13 8.19 17.22
C SER A 372 29.62 7.99 16.88
N ASP A 373 29.95 6.96 16.09
CA ASP A 373 31.30 6.70 15.57
C ASP A 373 31.63 7.48 14.27
N GLY A 374 30.71 8.35 13.82
CA GLY A 374 30.83 9.15 12.61
C GLY A 374 30.54 8.40 11.31
N LYS A 375 30.29 7.08 11.34
CA LYS A 375 29.94 6.33 10.13
C LYS A 375 28.51 6.65 9.71
N SER A 376 28.30 6.86 8.42
CA SER A 376 26.99 7.19 7.87
C SER A 376 26.48 6.07 6.96
N ARG A 377 25.18 5.83 7.01
CA ARG A 377 24.45 4.92 6.14
C ARG A 377 23.31 5.66 5.48
N ARG A 378 23.41 5.87 4.17
CA ARG A 378 22.37 6.49 3.34
C ARG A 378 21.69 5.44 2.47
N SER A 379 20.37 5.39 2.48
CA SER A 379 19.59 4.46 1.67
C SER A 379 18.27 5.10 1.20
N VAL A 380 17.63 4.48 0.22
CA VAL A 380 16.32 4.90 -0.27
C VAL A 380 15.30 4.77 0.86
N ALA A 381 14.50 5.82 1.06
CA ALA A 381 13.42 5.87 2.02
C ALA A 381 12.17 6.53 1.42
N PHE A 382 10.99 5.97 1.72
CA PHE A 382 9.72 6.50 1.22
C PHE A 382 8.53 6.05 2.08
N PRO A 383 7.46 6.86 2.16
CA PRO A 383 6.22 6.46 2.80
C PRO A 383 5.50 5.35 1.99
N PHE A 384 4.82 4.44 2.68
CA PHE A 384 4.06 3.34 2.10
C PHE A 384 2.74 3.15 2.87
N GLY A 385 1.58 3.20 2.21
CA GLY A 385 0.27 3.18 2.87
C GLY A 385 -0.90 3.48 1.92
N ASP A 386 -2.12 3.36 2.42
CA ASP A 386 -3.37 3.32 1.64
C ASP A 386 -3.99 4.70 1.33
N GLY A 387 -3.44 5.80 1.86
CA GLY A 387 -4.04 7.10 1.61
C GLY A 387 -3.13 8.30 1.84
N ALA A 388 -2.53 8.80 0.76
CA ALA A 388 -2.19 10.21 0.48
C ALA A 388 -1.40 11.08 1.52
N ASN A 389 -1.07 10.58 2.71
CA ASN A 389 -0.42 11.36 3.75
C ASN A 389 1.08 11.07 3.77
N SER A 390 1.87 12.00 3.21
CA SER A 390 3.33 12.02 3.39
C SER A 390 3.75 12.54 4.77
N VAL A 391 2.80 12.71 5.68
CA VAL A 391 2.96 13.16 7.07
C VAL A 391 2.37 12.05 7.93
N ASN A 392 3.21 11.30 8.66
CA ASN A 392 2.87 10.11 9.44
C ASN A 392 2.32 8.95 8.57
N PRO A 393 3.17 8.32 7.73
CA PRO A 393 2.71 7.25 6.88
C PRO A 393 2.41 5.98 7.70
N ASP A 394 1.46 5.16 7.25
CA ASP A 394 1.09 3.90 7.93
C ASP A 394 2.25 2.92 8.01
N LYS A 395 3.15 3.00 7.03
CA LYS A 395 4.45 2.32 6.98
C LYS A 395 5.44 3.22 6.25
N PHE A 396 6.72 2.97 6.43
CA PHE A 396 7.71 3.50 5.49
C PHE A 396 8.74 2.44 5.16
N TYR A 397 9.26 2.51 3.94
CA TYR A 397 10.37 1.68 3.54
C TYR A 397 11.67 2.41 3.85
N PHE A 398 12.63 1.71 4.42
CA PHE A 398 14.01 2.17 4.49
C PHE A 398 14.94 0.97 4.54
N ASP A 399 15.97 1.01 3.68
CA ASP A 399 17.09 0.09 3.76
C ASP A 399 16.70 -1.40 3.67
N GLY A 400 15.81 -1.70 2.72
CA GLY A 400 15.26 -3.04 2.54
C GLY A 400 14.04 -3.32 3.42
N ILE A 401 13.89 -2.62 4.55
CA ILE A 401 12.91 -2.97 5.57
C ILE A 401 11.64 -2.15 5.38
N MET A 402 10.47 -2.80 5.49
CA MET A 402 9.21 -2.11 5.69
C MET A 402 8.99 -1.91 7.19
N TRP A 403 8.97 -0.66 7.63
CA TRP A 403 8.77 -0.23 9.00
C TRP A 403 7.30 0.11 9.25
N SER A 404 6.72 -0.43 10.31
CA SER A 404 5.35 -0.13 10.77
C SER A 404 5.40 0.59 12.12
N PRO A 405 4.47 1.52 12.42
CA PRO A 405 4.43 2.20 13.70
C PRO A 405 4.34 1.19 14.85
N LEU A 406 5.20 1.36 15.84
CA LEU A 406 5.14 0.64 17.10
C LEU A 406 4.16 1.42 18.00
N LYS A 407 2.96 0.85 18.19
CA LYS A 407 1.89 1.45 19.02
C LYS A 407 2.22 1.39 20.51
#